data_AF-A0A8J8FJJ4-F1
#
_entry.id   AF-A0A8J8FJJ4-F1
#
_cell.length_a   1.000
_cell.length_b   1.000
_cell.length_c   1.000
_cell.angle_alpha   90.00
_cell.angle_beta   90.00
_cell.angle_gamma   90.00
#
_symmetry.space_group_name_H-M   'P 1'
#
loop_
_entity.id
_entity.type
_entity.pdbx_description
1 polymer ?
#
loop_
_entity_poly.entity_id
_entity_poly.type
_entity_poly.pdbx_seq_one_letter_code
_entity_poly.pdbx_strand_id
1 'polypeptide(L)'
;MNNLVWNDGLSVGVDSIDADHKKLLSLIAELSEAIASGHANEVLENIFLQLEEYVVIHFTREEALMRKCNYPDLENHIKQHQAFIKKVPELKNKLLTADSIKVSQEVNLFLYNWLMNHIVDEDLNFAQQVYEYGLSDNKQDKSSLLRCVIDWLSRYFTLNVRLAITAIFPILALFGLSFFILWNSSKEYLGIQSVLDFNPIVNQINVVTHQLQMERGLSMAYLGANNNKFYVELIKQREITDLVINGFKQKLNTFGKHMTNEEMLEHFIQSRQYFYRLAEQRKLIDLSEGSDSTFRFYSGFIAELLAIPETATHYKMSSKMAHNIDAFSAIINLKEALGLERALGVLAFEQGHLSKKQLHDFILLLGQQVKFKQDFLHAATPQKKSWLALDCDQDKTHSMEQEIYLSNENKLITNDGQQWFELLTCQIDELKALSGLLMDDLDVQASTKIHHYKYQLYFIIIVLSSILVLTLFLFWLLRRSIIFPIRHLTHAIHDLAFGNKKIQINEKYAHDELGELLESYEKCRRRLLQAEISSTIDFSRLGVELEYNTSKKEYYEKLSSIDPLTGAFNRRKLNALADIEISRLSR
;
A
#
# COMPACT_ATOMS: atom_id res chain seq x y z
N MET A 1 63.56 21.72 20.89
CA MET A 1 62.36 22.35 20.28
C MET A 1 61.63 21.25 19.53
N ASN A 2 60.30 21.18 19.61
CA ASN A 2 59.50 20.15 18.94
C ASN A 2 59.78 20.16 17.44
N ASN A 3 60.00 18.99 16.84
CA ASN A 3 60.13 18.86 15.38
C ASN A 3 58.79 19.30 14.75
N LEU A 4 58.87 20.29 13.86
CA LEU A 4 57.76 20.73 13.01
C LEU A 4 57.58 19.69 11.90
N VAL A 5 56.71 18.69 12.13
CA VAL A 5 56.49 17.57 11.22
C VAL A 5 55.10 17.67 10.61
N TRP A 6 55.03 17.51 9.28
CA TRP A 6 53.77 17.41 8.56
C TRP A 6 52.88 16.30 9.15
N ASN A 7 51.60 16.59 9.28
CA ASN A 7 50.57 15.64 9.66
C ASN A 7 49.59 15.51 8.50
N ASP A 8 49.32 14.29 8.03
CA ASP A 8 48.38 14.06 6.94
C ASP A 8 46.96 14.56 7.24
N GLY A 9 46.61 14.78 8.52
CA GLY A 9 45.38 15.46 8.92
C GLY A 9 45.29 16.95 8.52
N LEU A 10 46.38 17.55 8.02
CA LEU A 10 46.43 18.91 7.47
C LEU A 10 46.22 18.93 5.94
N SER A 11 46.02 17.77 5.31
CA SER A 11 45.79 17.67 3.87
C SER A 11 44.48 18.35 3.48
N VAL A 12 44.54 19.23 2.47
CA VAL A 12 43.35 19.85 1.86
C VAL A 12 42.81 19.02 0.69
N GLY A 13 43.37 17.82 0.45
CA GLY A 13 42.95 16.90 -0.62
C GLY A 13 43.34 17.33 -2.04
N VAL A 14 44.30 18.27 -2.16
CA VAL A 14 44.89 18.72 -3.43
C VAL A 14 46.40 18.55 -3.33
N ASP A 15 46.96 17.61 -4.08
CA ASP A 15 48.37 17.19 -3.94
C ASP A 15 49.34 18.37 -4.08
N SER A 16 49.01 19.31 -4.98
CA SER A 16 49.83 20.50 -5.23
C SER A 16 49.82 21.54 -4.11
N ILE A 17 48.75 21.61 -3.32
CA ILE A 17 48.64 22.53 -2.16
C ILE A 17 49.27 21.86 -0.94
N ASP A 18 49.02 20.57 -0.74
CA ASP A 18 49.67 19.79 0.32
C ASP A 18 51.20 19.80 0.17
N ALA A 19 51.71 19.73 -1.05
CA ALA A 19 53.14 19.88 -1.34
C ALA A 19 53.67 21.27 -0.94
N ASP A 20 52.90 22.33 -1.18
CA ASP A 20 53.27 23.68 -0.78
C ASP A 20 53.29 23.82 0.75
N HIS A 21 52.26 23.32 1.46
CA HIS A 21 52.22 23.34 2.93
C HIS A 21 53.41 22.59 3.55
N LYS A 22 53.76 21.41 3.01
CA LYS A 22 54.93 20.64 3.44
C LYS A 22 56.22 21.43 3.27
N LYS A 23 56.38 22.15 2.16
CA LYS A 23 57.57 22.97 1.91
C LYS A 23 57.62 24.21 2.79
N LEU A 24 56.50 24.88 3.04
CA LEU A 24 56.44 26.01 3.97
C LEU A 24 56.81 25.58 5.40
N LEU A 25 56.28 24.44 5.86
CA LEU A 25 56.65 23.87 7.16
C LEU A 25 58.12 23.51 7.24
N SER A 26 58.71 22.95 6.17
CA SER A 26 60.15 22.64 6.15
C SER A 26 61.00 23.90 6.25
N LEU A 27 60.62 24.99 5.58
CA LEU A 27 61.32 26.27 5.67
C LEU A 27 61.25 26.87 7.08
N ILE A 28 60.11 26.77 7.76
CA ILE A 28 59.97 27.21 9.15
C ILE A 28 60.79 26.30 10.08
N ALA A 29 60.86 25.00 9.82
CA ALA A 29 61.69 24.07 10.57
C ALA A 29 63.18 24.38 10.43
N GLU A 30 63.64 24.61 9.19
CA GLU A 30 65.01 25.04 8.87
C GLU A 30 65.36 26.35 9.57
N LEU A 31 64.43 27.32 9.58
CA LEU A 31 64.59 28.58 10.32
C LEU A 31 64.75 28.34 11.83
N SER A 32 63.93 27.48 12.40
CA SER A 32 63.99 27.12 13.82
C SER A 32 65.33 26.48 14.19
N GLU A 33 65.86 25.61 13.34
CA GLU A 33 67.16 24.95 13.54
C GLU A 33 68.32 25.94 13.39
N ALA A 34 68.26 26.82 12.39
CA ALA A 34 69.25 27.85 12.16
C ALA A 34 69.39 28.79 13.38
N ILE A 35 68.25 29.19 13.96
CA ILE A 35 68.17 29.98 15.20
C ILE A 35 68.75 29.20 16.39
N ALA A 36 68.39 27.93 16.58
CA ALA A 36 68.82 27.15 17.74
C ALA A 36 70.34 26.87 17.74
N SER A 37 70.92 26.70 16.56
CA SER A 37 72.34 26.39 16.37
C SER A 37 73.23 27.62 16.22
N GLY A 38 72.68 28.84 16.33
CA GLY A 38 73.44 30.09 16.27
C GLY A 38 74.12 30.34 14.91
N HIS A 39 73.47 29.94 13.82
CA HIS A 39 74.01 30.14 12.47
C HIS A 39 74.17 31.63 12.12
N ALA A 40 75.09 31.93 11.21
CA ALA A 40 75.35 33.29 10.75
C ALA A 40 74.09 33.94 10.12
N ASN A 41 73.97 35.27 10.24
CA ASN A 41 72.85 36.04 9.70
C ASN A 41 72.61 35.79 8.20
N GLU A 42 73.66 35.47 7.43
CA GLU A 42 73.56 35.11 6.01
C GLU A 42 72.67 33.88 5.76
N VAL A 43 72.72 32.87 6.65
CA VAL A 43 71.89 31.66 6.54
C VAL A 43 70.44 31.99 6.83
N LEU A 44 70.18 32.82 7.85
CA LEU A 44 68.84 33.28 8.21
C LEU A 44 68.23 34.14 7.08
N GLU A 45 69.00 35.03 6.49
CA GLU A 45 68.57 35.84 5.35
C GLU A 45 68.16 34.98 4.15
N ASN A 46 68.94 33.94 3.84
CA ASN A 46 68.62 33.03 2.74
C ASN A 46 67.33 32.24 2.97
N ILE A 47 67.09 31.74 4.20
CA ILE A 47 65.85 31.03 4.54
C ILE A 47 64.64 31.97 4.44
N PHE A 48 64.77 33.21 4.91
CA PHE A 48 63.71 34.22 4.77
C PHE A 48 63.44 34.60 3.31
N LEU A 49 64.46 34.70 2.47
CA LEU A 49 64.27 34.95 1.04
C LEU A 49 63.47 33.82 0.38
N GLN A 50 63.80 32.56 0.68
CA GLN A 50 63.04 31.41 0.19
C GLN A 50 61.60 31.40 0.73
N LEU A 51 61.40 31.74 2.00
CA LEU A 51 60.07 31.83 2.59
C LEU A 51 59.21 32.93 1.94
N GLU A 52 59.76 34.14 1.78
CA GLU A 52 59.09 35.27 1.14
C GLU A 52 58.65 34.94 -0.30
N GLU A 53 59.53 34.32 -1.08
CA GLU A 53 59.21 33.90 -2.45
C GLU A 53 58.16 32.80 -2.48
N TYR A 54 58.32 31.77 -1.64
CA TYR A 54 57.48 30.58 -1.70
C TYR A 54 56.06 30.82 -1.18
N VAL A 55 55.89 31.69 -0.17
CA VAL A 55 54.57 32.11 0.35
C VAL A 55 53.75 32.79 -0.75
N VAL A 56 54.36 33.67 -1.56
CA VAL A 56 53.66 34.34 -2.66
C VAL A 56 53.22 33.33 -3.73
N ILE A 57 54.08 32.38 -4.08
CA ILE A 57 53.78 31.34 -5.08
C ILE A 57 52.62 30.46 -4.60
N HIS A 58 52.67 30.01 -3.35
CA HIS A 58 51.66 29.16 -2.73
C HIS A 58 50.29 29.86 -2.71
N PHE A 59 50.20 31.06 -2.13
CA PHE A 59 48.93 31.81 -2.07
C PHE A 59 48.39 32.15 -3.46
N THR A 60 49.25 32.46 -4.44
CA THR A 60 48.80 32.69 -5.82
C THR A 60 48.14 31.44 -6.41
N ARG A 61 48.67 30.25 -6.12
CA ARG A 61 48.12 28.97 -6.58
C ARG A 61 46.77 28.68 -5.94
N GLU A 62 46.69 28.87 -4.63
CA GLU A 62 45.48 28.66 -3.85
C GLU A 62 44.36 29.63 -4.27
N GLU A 63 44.65 30.92 -4.35
CA GLU A 63 43.69 31.91 -4.82
C GLU A 63 43.21 31.63 -6.25
N ALA A 64 44.08 31.10 -7.11
CA ALA A 64 43.68 30.68 -8.47
C ALA A 64 42.70 29.50 -8.45
N LEU A 65 42.85 28.56 -7.52
CA LEU A 65 41.88 27.46 -7.31
C LEU A 65 40.56 28.00 -6.78
N MET A 66 40.60 28.86 -5.75
CA MET A 66 39.41 29.48 -5.18
C MET A 66 38.63 30.33 -6.18
N ARG A 67 39.32 31.06 -7.07
CA ARG A 67 38.69 31.78 -8.20
C ARG A 67 38.00 30.84 -9.18
N LYS A 68 38.61 29.69 -9.49
CA LYS A 68 38.04 28.72 -10.43
C LYS A 68 36.77 28.07 -9.89
N CYS A 69 36.67 27.83 -8.57
CA CYS A 69 35.48 27.22 -7.96
C CYS A 69 34.46 28.25 -7.44
N ASN A 70 34.69 29.55 -7.63
CA ASN A 70 33.87 30.65 -7.08
C ASN A 70 33.69 30.55 -5.55
N TYR A 71 34.79 30.42 -4.81
CA TYR A 71 34.76 30.33 -3.36
C TYR A 71 34.16 31.61 -2.73
N PRO A 72 33.10 31.51 -1.91
CA PRO A 72 32.37 32.68 -1.40
C PRO A 72 33.21 33.65 -0.56
N ASP A 73 34.17 33.15 0.24
CA ASP A 73 34.98 33.97 1.14
C ASP A 73 36.37 34.32 0.57
N LEU A 74 36.53 34.23 -0.76
CA LEU A 74 37.79 34.51 -1.45
C LEU A 74 38.40 35.87 -1.07
N GLU A 75 37.60 36.93 -1.03
CA GLU A 75 38.10 38.29 -0.76
C GLU A 75 38.64 38.45 0.67
N ASN A 76 38.05 37.76 1.64
CA ASN A 76 38.56 37.75 3.00
C ASN A 76 39.86 36.93 3.08
N HIS A 77 39.86 35.75 2.46
CA HIS A 77 41.02 34.86 2.41
C HIS A 77 42.25 35.56 1.77
N ILE A 78 42.06 36.26 0.63
CA ILE A 78 43.11 37.09 0.00
C ILE A 78 43.66 38.15 0.95
N LYS A 79 42.82 38.79 1.77
CA LYS A 79 43.28 39.80 2.74
C LYS A 79 44.18 39.19 3.81
N GLN A 80 43.88 37.96 4.26
CA GLN A 80 44.72 37.24 5.21
C GLN A 80 46.10 36.93 4.60
N HIS A 81 46.13 36.43 3.37
CA HIS A 81 47.36 36.21 2.60
C HIS A 81 48.19 37.49 2.45
N GLN A 82 47.57 38.58 2.02
CA GLN A 82 48.24 39.87 1.85
C GLN A 82 48.79 40.42 3.17
N ALA A 83 48.07 40.23 4.28
CA ALA A 83 48.55 40.61 5.59
C ALA A 83 49.78 39.81 6.01
N PHE A 84 49.79 38.49 5.76
CA PHE A 84 50.94 37.64 6.06
C PHE A 84 52.15 37.96 5.19
N ILE A 85 51.97 38.12 3.87
CA ILE A 85 53.03 38.53 2.94
C ILE A 85 53.71 39.83 3.42
N LYS A 86 52.92 40.82 3.86
CA LYS A 86 53.46 42.08 4.40
C LYS A 86 54.19 41.89 5.73
N LYS A 87 53.79 40.89 6.52
CA LYS A 87 54.34 40.62 7.84
C LYS A 87 55.70 39.91 7.79
N VAL A 88 55.94 39.03 6.81
CA VAL A 88 57.19 38.26 6.73
C VAL A 88 58.45 39.15 6.69
N PRO A 89 58.53 40.22 5.88
CA PRO A 89 59.70 41.12 5.89
C PRO A 89 59.88 41.89 7.20
N GLU A 90 58.78 42.23 7.90
CA GLU A 90 58.86 42.85 9.22
C GLU A 90 59.50 41.90 10.24
N LEU A 91 59.13 40.61 10.20
CA LEU A 91 59.70 39.58 11.07
C LEU A 91 61.17 39.32 10.76
N LYS A 92 61.54 39.31 9.48
CA LYS A 92 62.94 39.24 9.02
C LYS A 92 63.77 40.38 9.60
N ASN A 93 63.33 41.62 9.42
CA ASN A 93 64.03 42.79 9.95
C ASN A 93 64.10 42.78 11.48
N LYS A 94 63.02 42.38 12.15
CA LYS A 94 62.99 42.23 13.62
C LYS A 94 64.03 41.21 14.10
N LEU A 95 64.19 40.10 13.37
CA LEU A 95 65.17 39.07 13.70
C LEU A 95 66.62 39.54 13.48
N LEU A 96 66.89 40.25 12.38
CA LEU A 96 68.26 40.67 12.03
C LEU A 96 68.78 41.86 12.85
N THR A 97 67.87 42.67 13.41
CA THR A 97 68.23 43.87 14.19
C THR A 97 68.31 43.64 15.69
N ALA A 98 67.72 42.56 16.20
CA ALA A 98 67.66 42.28 17.63
C ALA A 98 68.60 41.13 18.00
N ASP A 99 69.62 41.43 18.82
CA ASP A 99 70.58 40.43 19.30
C ASP A 99 70.02 39.70 20.54
N SER A 100 68.85 39.06 20.40
CA SER A 100 68.16 38.38 21.49
C SER A 100 67.48 37.10 21.04
N ILE A 101 67.85 35.99 21.71
CA ILE A 101 67.22 34.66 21.57
C ILE A 101 65.68 34.75 21.71
N LYS A 102 65.18 35.68 22.54
CA LYS A 102 63.74 35.88 22.75
C LYS A 102 63.03 36.34 21.47
N VAL A 103 63.64 37.24 20.72
CA VAL A 103 63.05 37.76 19.47
C VAL A 103 63.01 36.65 18.41
N SER A 104 64.04 35.81 18.35
CA SER A 104 64.10 34.67 17.45
C SER A 104 63.00 33.63 17.75
N GLN A 105 62.75 33.36 19.02
CA GLN A 105 61.66 32.48 19.44
C GLN A 105 60.28 33.07 19.13
N GLU A 106 60.07 34.37 19.36
CA GLU A 106 58.81 35.05 19.02
C GLU A 106 58.49 34.99 17.52
N VAL A 107 59.49 35.21 16.67
CA VAL A 107 59.33 35.17 15.21
C VAL A 107 58.96 33.77 14.74
N ASN A 108 59.69 32.76 15.20
CA ASN A 108 59.42 31.37 14.83
C ASN A 108 58.03 30.90 15.30
N LEU A 109 57.66 31.26 16.54
CA LEU A 109 56.32 30.95 17.09
C LEU A 109 55.22 31.62 16.27
N PHE A 110 55.41 32.88 15.85
CA PHE A 110 54.42 33.57 15.02
C PHE A 110 54.23 32.88 13.67
N LEU A 111 55.31 32.57 12.95
CA LEU A 111 55.25 31.94 11.63
C LEU A 111 54.56 30.57 11.71
N TYR A 112 54.95 29.76 12.69
CA TYR A 112 54.34 28.46 12.91
C TYR A 112 52.86 28.56 13.27
N ASN A 113 52.50 29.40 14.25
CA ASN A 113 51.10 29.54 14.66
C ASN A 113 50.22 30.09 13.55
N TRP A 114 50.71 31.06 12.79
CA TRP A 114 49.95 31.62 11.67
C TRP A 114 49.69 30.55 10.62
N LEU A 115 50.73 29.84 10.15
CA LEU A 115 50.59 28.82 9.11
C LEU A 115 49.66 27.69 9.55
N MET A 116 49.83 27.18 10.77
CA MET A 116 49.03 26.07 11.27
C MET A 116 47.55 26.43 11.42
N ASN A 117 47.26 27.60 11.99
CA ASN A 117 45.88 28.03 12.18
C ASN A 117 45.24 28.37 10.82
N HIS A 118 45.98 28.99 9.90
CA HIS A 118 45.48 29.29 8.55
C HIS A 118 45.11 28.01 7.79
N ILE A 119 45.98 26.99 7.79
CA ILE A 119 45.68 25.71 7.13
C ILE A 119 44.41 25.06 7.71
N VAL A 120 44.28 25.05 9.03
CA VAL A 120 43.17 24.34 9.70
C VAL A 120 41.86 25.13 9.63
N ASP A 121 41.91 26.42 9.90
CA ASP A 121 40.72 27.26 10.06
C ASP A 121 40.24 27.86 8.73
N GLU A 122 41.10 27.99 7.72
CA GLU A 122 40.80 28.63 6.44
C GLU A 122 40.95 27.65 5.27
N ASP A 123 42.13 27.04 5.09
CA ASP A 123 42.42 26.25 3.86
C ASP A 123 41.60 24.95 3.79
N LEU A 124 41.33 24.31 4.93
CA LEU A 124 40.44 23.14 4.97
C LEU A 124 38.99 23.49 4.59
N ASN A 125 38.53 24.73 4.73
CA ASN A 125 37.15 25.09 4.43
C ASN A 125 36.83 25.11 2.93
N PHE A 126 37.79 25.52 2.08
CA PHE A 126 37.54 25.55 0.63
C PHE A 126 37.77 24.18 -0.04
N ALA A 127 38.41 23.23 0.65
CA ALA A 127 38.69 21.88 0.17
C ALA A 127 37.44 21.15 -0.34
N GLN A 128 36.31 21.25 0.38
CA GLN A 128 35.05 20.63 -0.06
C GLN A 128 34.56 21.21 -1.39
N GLN A 129 34.65 22.54 -1.57
CA GLN A 129 34.19 23.19 -2.79
C GLN A 129 35.10 22.86 -3.99
N VAL A 130 36.40 22.72 -3.77
CA VAL A 130 37.35 22.23 -4.79
C VAL A 130 37.01 20.79 -5.22
N TYR A 131 36.65 19.94 -4.26
CA TYR A 131 36.20 18.58 -4.53
C TYR A 131 34.90 18.54 -5.34
N GLU A 132 33.89 19.32 -4.95
CA GLU A 132 32.60 19.39 -5.65
C GLU A 132 32.73 19.92 -7.09
N TYR A 133 33.66 20.84 -7.33
CA TYR A 133 33.97 21.38 -8.67
C TYR A 133 34.82 20.42 -9.54
N GLY A 134 35.24 19.27 -9.00
CA GLY A 134 36.06 18.29 -9.72
C GLY A 134 37.50 18.76 -9.96
N LEU A 135 38.00 19.69 -9.14
CA LEU A 135 39.36 20.21 -9.19
C LEU A 135 40.31 19.47 -8.23
N SER A 136 39.80 18.47 -7.50
CA SER A 136 40.59 17.53 -6.70
C SER A 136 41.04 16.33 -7.54
N ASP A 137 42.16 15.71 -7.17
CA ASP A 137 42.78 14.61 -7.92
C ASP A 137 41.99 13.27 -7.83
N ASN A 138 40.91 13.23 -7.03
CA ASN A 138 40.05 12.05 -6.85
C ASN A 138 38.90 12.01 -7.87
N LYS A 139 39.04 11.14 -8.88
CA LYS A 139 38.08 10.94 -9.99
C LYS A 139 36.65 10.62 -9.50
N GLN A 140 35.66 11.41 -9.95
CA GLN A 140 34.24 11.06 -9.88
C GLN A 140 33.85 10.03 -10.95
N ASP A 141 33.14 8.98 -10.53
CA ASP A 141 32.57 7.94 -11.40
C ASP A 141 31.18 8.34 -11.94
N LYS A 142 30.91 8.00 -13.21
CA LYS A 142 29.81 8.54 -14.04
C LYS A 142 28.39 8.29 -13.47
N SER A 143 27.50 9.26 -13.66
CA SER A 143 26.14 9.30 -13.10
C SER A 143 25.14 8.37 -13.80
N SER A 144 24.39 7.59 -13.01
CA SER A 144 23.26 6.76 -13.46
C SER A 144 21.92 7.45 -13.17
N LEU A 145 20.87 7.13 -13.93
CA LEU A 145 19.50 7.65 -13.68
C LEU A 145 19.00 7.36 -12.25
N LEU A 146 19.38 6.21 -11.68
CA LEU A 146 19.06 5.85 -10.31
C LEU A 146 19.72 6.78 -9.29
N ARG A 147 20.98 7.20 -9.51
CA ARG A 147 21.64 8.21 -8.65
C ARG A 147 20.89 9.54 -8.69
N CYS A 148 20.44 9.99 -9.85
CA CYS A 148 19.67 11.24 -9.95
C CYS A 148 18.38 11.21 -9.11
N VAL A 149 17.67 10.07 -9.10
CA VAL A 149 16.45 9.90 -8.29
C VAL A 149 16.78 9.82 -6.80
N ILE A 150 17.85 9.12 -6.42
CA ILE A 150 18.31 9.03 -5.02
C ILE A 150 18.77 10.41 -4.52
N ASP A 151 19.48 11.17 -5.34
CA ASP A 151 19.94 12.53 -5.04
C ASP A 151 18.76 13.48 -4.91
N TRP A 152 17.78 13.39 -5.80
CA TRP A 152 16.54 14.17 -5.69
C TRP A 152 15.78 13.81 -4.40
N LEU A 153 15.58 12.52 -4.11
CA LEU A 153 14.90 12.08 -2.90
C LEU A 153 15.62 12.51 -1.62
N SER A 154 16.95 12.45 -1.61
CA SER A 154 17.75 12.83 -0.44
C SER A 154 17.79 14.33 -0.20
N ARG A 155 17.75 15.15 -1.26
CA ARG A 155 17.69 16.61 -1.18
C ARG A 155 16.38 17.13 -0.60
N TYR A 156 15.24 16.55 -0.99
CA TYR A 156 13.92 17.07 -0.62
C TYR A 156 13.30 16.38 0.61
N PHE A 157 13.67 15.12 0.90
CA PHE A 157 13.03 14.35 1.96
C PHE A 157 13.99 13.93 3.07
N THR A 158 13.57 14.19 4.31
CA THR A 158 14.25 13.65 5.50
C THR A 158 14.20 12.12 5.52
N LEU A 159 15.13 11.50 6.25
CA LEU A 159 15.19 10.03 6.39
C LEU A 159 13.85 9.42 6.82
N ASN A 160 13.10 10.12 7.70
CA ASN A 160 11.80 9.67 8.19
C ASN A 160 10.76 9.55 7.07
N VAL A 161 10.71 10.53 6.17
CA VAL A 161 9.74 10.56 5.07
C VAL A 161 10.09 9.50 4.04
N ARG A 162 11.39 9.31 3.75
CA ARG A 162 11.86 8.25 2.85
C ARG A 162 11.45 6.86 3.34
N LEU A 163 11.65 6.57 4.63
CA LEU A 163 11.23 5.30 5.24
C LEU A 163 9.70 5.11 5.22
N ALA A 164 8.93 6.19 5.43
CA ALA A 164 7.48 6.13 5.34
C ALA A 164 7.00 5.84 3.90
N ILE A 165 7.57 6.49 2.89
CA ILE A 165 7.24 6.26 1.48
C ILE A 165 7.49 4.80 1.08
N THR A 166 8.63 4.22 1.49
CA THR A 166 8.95 2.82 1.20
C THR A 166 7.96 1.84 1.84
N ALA A 167 7.38 2.17 2.99
CA ALA A 167 6.37 1.35 3.66
C ALA A 167 4.97 1.55 3.07
N ILE A 168 4.59 2.79 2.71
CA ILE A 168 3.24 3.14 2.23
C ILE A 168 2.99 2.63 0.80
N PHE A 169 4.00 2.64 -0.07
CA PHE A 169 3.81 2.30 -1.48
C PHE A 169 3.28 0.86 -1.71
N PRO A 170 3.86 -0.20 -1.12
CA PRO A 170 3.31 -1.55 -1.24
C PRO A 170 1.89 -1.68 -0.66
N ILE A 171 1.59 -0.96 0.42
CA ILE A 171 0.28 -0.95 1.06
C ILE A 171 -0.76 -0.39 0.10
N LEU A 172 -0.50 0.76 -0.53
CA LEU A 172 -1.41 1.38 -1.51
C LEU A 172 -1.72 0.44 -2.69
N ALA A 173 -0.70 -0.24 -3.22
CA ALA A 173 -0.90 -1.23 -4.29
C ALA A 173 -1.82 -2.37 -3.84
N LEU A 174 -1.62 -2.88 -2.62
CA LEU A 174 -2.42 -3.95 -2.06
C LEU A 174 -3.87 -3.51 -1.76
N PHE A 175 -4.08 -2.27 -1.31
CA PHE A 175 -5.42 -1.67 -1.17
C PHE A 175 -6.12 -1.54 -2.53
N GLY A 176 -5.42 -1.09 -3.57
CA GLY A 176 -5.96 -0.99 -4.92
C GLY A 176 -6.41 -2.35 -5.48
N LEU A 177 -5.59 -3.39 -5.32
CA LEU A 177 -5.92 -4.76 -5.74
C LEU A 177 -7.09 -5.32 -4.93
N SER A 178 -7.09 -5.10 -3.60
CA SER A 178 -8.18 -5.53 -2.71
C SER A 178 -9.50 -4.85 -3.07
N PHE A 179 -9.47 -3.56 -3.39
CA PHE A 179 -10.65 -2.82 -3.84
C PHE A 179 -11.22 -3.42 -5.13
N PHE A 180 -10.38 -3.73 -6.12
CA PHE A 180 -10.84 -4.34 -7.36
C PHE A 180 -11.51 -5.70 -7.15
N ILE A 181 -10.90 -6.55 -6.31
CA ILE A 181 -11.47 -7.86 -5.94
C ILE A 181 -12.82 -7.68 -5.24
N LEU A 182 -12.89 -6.82 -4.24
CA LEU A 182 -14.11 -6.57 -3.48
C LEU A 182 -15.22 -5.98 -4.34
N TRP A 183 -14.88 -5.09 -5.27
CA TRP A 183 -15.82 -4.50 -6.22
C TRP A 183 -16.44 -5.57 -7.13
N ASN A 184 -15.62 -6.47 -7.69
CA ASN A 184 -16.14 -7.56 -8.52
C ASN A 184 -16.98 -8.55 -7.70
N SER A 185 -16.48 -8.97 -6.53
CA SER A 185 -17.20 -9.86 -5.62
C SER A 185 -18.53 -9.25 -5.15
N SER A 186 -18.61 -7.94 -4.97
CA SER A 186 -19.85 -7.25 -4.58
C SER A 186 -20.91 -7.30 -5.69
N LYS A 187 -20.51 -7.12 -6.96
CA LYS A 187 -21.43 -7.24 -8.10
C LYS A 187 -22.00 -8.66 -8.22
N GLU A 188 -21.15 -9.67 -8.06
CA GLU A 188 -21.56 -11.07 -8.11
C GLU A 188 -22.44 -11.45 -6.91
N TYR A 189 -22.12 -10.97 -5.71
CA TYR A 189 -22.92 -11.14 -4.49
C TYR A 189 -24.34 -10.60 -4.68
N LEU A 190 -24.50 -9.38 -5.19
CA LEU A 190 -25.81 -8.76 -5.40
C LEU A 190 -26.65 -9.56 -6.39
N GLY A 191 -26.05 -10.03 -7.49
CA GLY A 191 -26.75 -10.86 -8.48
C GLY A 191 -27.24 -12.20 -7.90
N ILE A 192 -26.42 -12.87 -7.11
CA ILE A 192 -26.79 -14.14 -6.45
C ILE A 192 -27.83 -13.92 -5.36
N GLN A 193 -27.76 -12.82 -4.62
CA GLN A 193 -28.77 -12.47 -3.63
C GLN A 193 -30.14 -12.26 -4.28
N SER A 194 -30.20 -11.59 -5.44
CA SER A 194 -31.46 -11.44 -6.18
C SER A 194 -32.06 -12.78 -6.60
N VAL A 195 -31.23 -13.77 -6.96
CA VAL A 195 -31.69 -15.13 -7.27
C VAL A 195 -32.29 -15.81 -6.04
N LEU A 196 -31.68 -15.68 -4.85
CA LEU A 196 -32.25 -16.21 -3.62
C LEU A 196 -33.56 -15.53 -3.21
N ASP A 197 -33.64 -14.21 -3.36
CA ASP A 197 -34.86 -13.47 -3.03
C ASP A 197 -36.02 -13.84 -3.97
N PHE A 198 -35.68 -14.27 -5.19
CA PHE A 198 -36.62 -14.73 -6.21
C PHE A 198 -37.12 -16.16 -5.98
N ASN A 199 -36.29 -17.03 -5.39
CA ASN A 199 -36.57 -18.45 -5.24
C ASN A 199 -37.91 -18.77 -4.52
N PRO A 200 -38.25 -18.11 -3.39
CA PRO A 200 -39.54 -18.31 -2.72
C PRO A 200 -40.73 -17.91 -3.57
N ILE A 201 -40.59 -16.92 -4.45
CA ILE A 201 -41.65 -16.43 -5.34
C ILE A 201 -42.01 -17.52 -6.33
N VAL A 202 -41.00 -18.03 -7.02
CA VAL A 202 -41.16 -19.07 -8.04
C VAL A 202 -41.66 -20.37 -7.43
N ASN A 203 -41.20 -20.76 -6.24
CA ASN A 203 -41.73 -21.96 -5.58
C ASN A 203 -43.23 -21.81 -5.29
N GLN A 204 -43.69 -20.64 -4.84
CA GLN A 204 -45.12 -20.40 -4.67
C GLN A 204 -45.89 -20.39 -6.00
N ILE A 205 -45.31 -19.81 -7.06
CA ILE A 205 -45.88 -19.86 -8.41
C ILE A 205 -46.06 -21.31 -8.86
N ASN A 206 -45.05 -22.16 -8.68
CA ASN A 206 -45.10 -23.58 -9.04
C ASN A 206 -46.24 -24.33 -8.33
N VAL A 207 -46.54 -23.97 -7.07
CA VAL A 207 -47.66 -24.52 -6.31
C VAL A 207 -49.00 -23.99 -6.83
N VAL A 208 -49.12 -22.68 -7.05
CA VAL A 208 -50.36 -22.05 -7.56
C VAL A 208 -50.72 -22.58 -8.94
N THR A 209 -49.75 -22.62 -9.86
CA THR A 209 -49.97 -23.05 -11.25
C THR A 209 -50.36 -24.52 -11.30
N HIS A 210 -49.76 -25.36 -10.45
CA HIS A 210 -50.16 -26.76 -10.34
C HIS A 210 -51.63 -26.92 -9.90
N GLN A 211 -52.09 -26.17 -8.88
CA GLN A 211 -53.49 -26.25 -8.47
C GLN A 211 -54.45 -25.71 -9.55
N LEU A 212 -54.06 -24.65 -10.26
CA LEU A 212 -54.83 -24.12 -11.40
C LEU A 212 -54.89 -25.10 -12.57
N GLN A 213 -53.80 -25.84 -12.85
CA GLN A 213 -53.76 -26.89 -13.88
C GLN A 213 -54.73 -28.03 -13.54
N MET A 214 -54.81 -28.41 -12.25
CA MET A 214 -55.78 -29.39 -11.75
C MET A 214 -57.21 -28.89 -11.92
N GLU A 215 -57.49 -27.66 -11.46
CA GLU A 215 -58.82 -27.06 -11.58
C GLU A 215 -59.26 -26.90 -13.04
N ARG A 216 -58.35 -26.50 -13.95
CA ARG A 216 -58.59 -26.46 -15.40
C ARG A 216 -59.00 -27.84 -15.93
N GLY A 217 -58.22 -28.87 -15.62
CA GLY A 217 -58.48 -30.23 -16.10
C GLY A 217 -59.85 -30.75 -15.65
N LEU A 218 -60.20 -30.58 -14.37
CA LEU A 218 -61.50 -30.97 -13.84
C LEU A 218 -62.66 -30.12 -14.40
N SER A 219 -62.43 -28.83 -14.65
CA SER A 219 -63.42 -27.96 -15.28
C SER A 219 -63.72 -28.40 -16.71
N MET A 220 -62.69 -28.74 -17.49
CA MET A 220 -62.85 -29.26 -18.85
C MET A 220 -63.53 -30.64 -18.85
N ALA A 221 -63.18 -31.51 -17.90
CA ALA A 221 -63.82 -32.81 -17.72
C ALA A 221 -65.33 -32.67 -17.45
N TYR A 222 -65.70 -31.79 -16.52
CA TYR A 222 -67.09 -31.52 -16.20
C TYR A 222 -67.89 -30.99 -17.42
N LEU A 223 -67.31 -30.04 -18.16
CA LEU A 223 -67.93 -29.46 -19.36
C LEU A 223 -68.00 -30.44 -20.54
N GLY A 224 -67.11 -31.43 -20.61
CA GLY A 224 -67.07 -32.45 -21.66
C GLY A 224 -68.04 -33.61 -21.43
N ALA A 225 -68.14 -34.10 -20.19
CA ALA A 225 -68.90 -35.29 -19.83
C ALA A 225 -70.37 -35.01 -19.45
N ASN A 226 -70.68 -33.76 -19.07
CA ASN A 226 -71.95 -33.37 -18.43
C ASN A 226 -72.34 -34.29 -17.25
N ASN A 227 -71.33 -34.80 -16.53
CA ASN A 227 -71.45 -35.85 -15.52
C ASN A 227 -71.17 -35.28 -14.10
N ASN A 228 -72.01 -35.65 -13.13
CA ASN A 228 -71.90 -35.24 -11.73
C ASN A 228 -70.60 -35.72 -11.03
N LYS A 229 -69.91 -36.73 -11.55
CA LYS A 229 -68.68 -37.27 -10.93
C LYS A 229 -67.55 -36.23 -10.89
N PHE A 230 -67.21 -35.62 -12.04
CA PHE A 230 -66.16 -34.60 -12.13
C PHE A 230 -66.53 -33.31 -11.40
N TYR A 231 -67.83 -33.00 -11.29
CA TYR A 231 -68.28 -31.82 -10.53
C TYR A 231 -67.91 -31.92 -9.04
N VAL A 232 -68.08 -33.08 -8.42
CA VAL A 232 -67.73 -33.27 -6.99
C VAL A 232 -66.23 -33.08 -6.75
N GLU A 233 -65.39 -33.61 -7.65
CA GLU A 233 -63.93 -33.43 -7.58
C GLU A 233 -63.53 -31.97 -7.85
N LEU A 234 -64.18 -31.31 -8.82
CA LEU A 234 -63.94 -29.91 -9.14
C LEU A 234 -64.22 -28.98 -7.95
N ILE A 235 -65.33 -29.17 -7.23
CA ILE A 235 -65.64 -28.34 -6.06
C ILE A 235 -64.59 -28.51 -4.97
N LYS A 236 -64.14 -29.74 -4.69
CA LYS A 236 -63.03 -30.00 -3.75
C LYS A 236 -61.73 -29.32 -4.20
N GLN A 237 -61.40 -29.40 -5.49
CA GLN A 237 -60.21 -28.78 -6.05
C GLN A 237 -60.25 -27.25 -5.98
N ARG A 238 -61.43 -26.62 -6.11
CA ARG A 238 -61.60 -25.17 -5.96
C ARG A 238 -61.25 -24.69 -4.56
N GLU A 239 -61.63 -25.44 -3.51
CA GLU A 239 -61.27 -25.12 -2.12
C GLU A 239 -59.74 -25.13 -1.92
N ILE A 240 -59.07 -26.16 -2.46
CA ILE A 240 -57.60 -26.27 -2.42
C ILE A 240 -56.95 -25.10 -3.17
N THR A 241 -57.47 -24.79 -4.35
CA THR A 241 -56.98 -23.71 -5.20
C THR A 241 -57.14 -22.36 -4.53
N ASP A 242 -58.28 -22.11 -3.87
CA ASP A 242 -58.53 -20.86 -3.13
C ASP A 242 -57.59 -20.71 -1.93
N LEU A 243 -57.32 -21.80 -1.19
CA LEU A 243 -56.37 -21.79 -0.09
C LEU A 243 -54.97 -21.38 -0.56
N VAL A 244 -54.49 -21.98 -1.66
CA VAL A 244 -53.18 -21.68 -2.23
C VAL A 244 -53.11 -20.26 -2.81
N ILE A 245 -54.13 -19.84 -3.55
CA ILE A 245 -54.21 -18.48 -4.12
C ILE A 245 -54.23 -17.43 -3.01
N ASN A 246 -54.99 -17.64 -1.93
CA ASN A 246 -55.03 -16.69 -0.81
C ASN A 246 -53.68 -16.62 -0.08
N GLY A 247 -53.00 -17.75 0.11
CA GLY A 247 -51.63 -17.78 0.63
C GLY A 247 -50.65 -17.03 -0.26
N PHE A 248 -50.74 -17.19 -1.58
CA PHE A 248 -49.94 -16.43 -2.54
C PHE A 248 -50.25 -14.92 -2.47
N LYS A 249 -51.54 -14.55 -2.46
CA LYS A 249 -52.01 -13.15 -2.37
C LYS A 249 -51.44 -12.41 -1.16
N GLN A 250 -51.39 -13.07 0.00
CA GLN A 250 -50.83 -12.48 1.22
C GLN A 250 -49.32 -12.20 1.09
N LYS A 251 -48.59 -13.08 0.37
CA LYS A 251 -47.15 -12.92 0.14
C LYS A 251 -46.81 -11.93 -0.98
N LEU A 252 -47.76 -11.61 -1.88
CA LEU A 252 -47.57 -10.67 -3.00
C LEU A 252 -46.96 -9.33 -2.57
N ASN A 253 -47.43 -8.76 -1.45
CA ASN A 253 -46.95 -7.46 -0.97
C ASN A 253 -45.49 -7.51 -0.50
N THR A 254 -45.04 -8.67 -0.01
CA THR A 254 -43.63 -8.89 0.34
C THR A 254 -42.81 -9.08 -0.92
N PHE A 255 -43.29 -9.92 -1.84
CA PHE A 255 -42.59 -10.22 -3.10
C PHE A 255 -42.40 -8.99 -3.99
N GLY A 256 -43.42 -8.14 -4.13
CA GLY A 256 -43.35 -6.94 -4.96
C GLY A 256 -42.29 -5.93 -4.53
N LYS A 257 -41.82 -5.96 -3.27
CA LYS A 257 -40.72 -5.09 -2.80
C LYS A 257 -39.34 -5.54 -3.29
N HIS A 258 -39.19 -6.82 -3.63
CA HIS A 258 -37.94 -7.42 -4.09
C HIS A 258 -37.89 -7.58 -5.61
N MET A 259 -38.99 -7.30 -6.31
CA MET A 259 -39.06 -7.29 -7.77
C MET A 259 -38.46 -6.00 -8.32
N THR A 260 -37.29 -6.11 -8.96
CA THR A 260 -36.57 -4.97 -9.56
C THR A 260 -36.66 -4.94 -11.08
N ASN A 261 -37.16 -6.01 -11.70
CA ASN A 261 -37.36 -6.11 -13.15
C ASN A 261 -38.77 -5.62 -13.53
N GLU A 262 -38.85 -4.66 -14.47
CA GLU A 262 -40.10 -4.10 -14.98
C GLU A 262 -40.99 -5.16 -15.67
N GLU A 263 -40.40 -6.08 -16.43
CA GLU A 263 -41.11 -7.16 -17.13
C GLU A 263 -41.74 -8.14 -16.14
N MET A 264 -41.01 -8.49 -15.09
CA MET A 264 -41.52 -9.32 -14.00
C MET A 264 -42.71 -8.67 -13.30
N LEU A 265 -42.64 -7.35 -13.08
CA LEU A 265 -43.71 -6.58 -12.48
C LEU A 265 -44.96 -6.54 -13.37
N GLU A 266 -44.78 -6.48 -14.69
CA GLU A 266 -45.88 -6.50 -15.66
C GLU A 266 -46.66 -7.81 -15.59
N HIS A 267 -45.99 -8.96 -15.75
CA HIS A 267 -46.64 -10.28 -15.65
C HIS A 267 -47.32 -10.50 -14.29
N PHE A 268 -46.73 -9.95 -13.23
CA PHE A 268 -47.31 -9.97 -11.90
C PHE A 268 -48.61 -9.15 -11.79
N ILE A 269 -48.65 -7.96 -12.40
CA ILE A 269 -49.86 -7.12 -12.47
C ILE A 269 -50.93 -7.80 -13.33
N GLN A 270 -50.56 -8.39 -14.46
CA GLN A 270 -51.49 -9.11 -15.33
C GLN A 270 -52.10 -10.33 -14.61
N SER A 271 -51.28 -11.11 -13.90
CA SER A 271 -51.72 -12.22 -13.04
C SER A 271 -52.75 -11.79 -11.98
N ARG A 272 -52.65 -10.55 -11.46
CA ARG A 272 -53.64 -10.03 -10.50
C ARG A 272 -55.04 -9.91 -11.08
N GLN A 273 -55.18 -9.58 -12.36
CA GLN A 273 -56.48 -9.43 -13.00
C GLN A 273 -57.23 -10.76 -13.05
N TYR A 274 -56.51 -11.86 -13.33
CA TYR A 274 -57.09 -13.20 -13.33
C TYR A 274 -57.61 -13.63 -11.96
N PHE A 275 -56.91 -13.29 -10.86
CA PHE A 275 -57.39 -13.60 -9.50
C PHE A 275 -58.76 -12.99 -9.20
N TYR A 276 -59.09 -11.82 -9.76
CA TYR A 276 -60.39 -11.17 -9.55
C TYR A 276 -61.50 -11.79 -10.42
N ARG A 277 -61.14 -12.25 -11.62
CA ARG A 277 -62.09 -12.83 -12.60
C ARG A 277 -62.35 -14.32 -12.40
N LEU A 278 -61.54 -15.02 -11.59
CA LEU A 278 -61.68 -16.46 -11.34
C LEU A 278 -63.08 -16.84 -10.82
N ALA A 279 -63.65 -16.06 -9.91
CA ALA A 279 -64.99 -16.31 -9.38
C ALA A 279 -66.09 -16.16 -10.45
N GLU A 280 -65.93 -15.24 -11.40
CA GLU A 280 -66.83 -15.07 -12.54
C GLU A 280 -66.72 -16.25 -13.50
N GLN A 281 -65.50 -16.70 -13.81
CA GLN A 281 -65.27 -17.86 -14.66
C GLN A 281 -65.90 -19.14 -14.08
N ARG A 282 -65.77 -19.36 -12.77
CA ARG A 282 -66.38 -20.51 -12.09
C ARG A 282 -67.90 -20.53 -12.20
N LYS A 283 -68.55 -19.36 -12.15
CA LYS A 283 -70.01 -19.26 -12.37
C LYS A 283 -70.41 -19.69 -13.78
N LEU A 284 -69.63 -19.33 -14.80
CA LEU A 284 -69.88 -19.77 -16.17
C LEU A 284 -69.74 -21.30 -16.31
N ILE A 285 -68.71 -21.87 -15.66
CA ILE A 285 -68.51 -23.33 -15.62
C ILE A 285 -69.70 -24.02 -14.96
N ASP A 286 -70.20 -23.49 -13.84
CA ASP A 286 -71.32 -24.09 -13.09
C ASP A 286 -72.66 -24.00 -13.84
N LEU A 287 -72.77 -23.11 -14.84
CA LEU A 287 -73.88 -23.03 -15.79
C LEU A 287 -73.70 -23.98 -16.99
N SER A 288 -72.63 -24.78 -17.02
CA SER A 288 -72.22 -25.64 -18.14
C SER A 288 -72.01 -24.89 -19.45
N GLU A 289 -71.62 -23.60 -19.39
CA GLU A 289 -71.40 -22.75 -20.55
C GLU A 289 -69.91 -22.46 -20.78
N GLY A 290 -69.52 -22.34 -22.06
CA GLY A 290 -68.23 -21.74 -22.42
C GLY A 290 -66.99 -22.62 -22.18
N SER A 291 -66.97 -23.84 -22.72
CA SER A 291 -65.79 -24.74 -22.72
C SER A 291 -64.53 -24.06 -23.30
N ASP A 292 -64.64 -23.47 -24.49
CA ASP A 292 -63.54 -22.74 -25.14
C ASP A 292 -63.05 -21.52 -24.34
N SER A 293 -63.97 -20.76 -23.73
CA SER A 293 -63.61 -19.62 -22.88
C SER A 293 -62.92 -20.05 -21.58
N THR A 294 -63.36 -21.16 -20.99
CA THR A 294 -62.76 -21.74 -19.77
C THR A 294 -61.34 -22.18 -20.03
N PHE A 295 -61.11 -22.94 -21.10
CA PHE A 295 -59.78 -23.36 -21.49
C PHE A 295 -58.83 -22.16 -21.70
N ARG A 296 -59.29 -21.14 -22.44
CA ARG A 296 -58.52 -19.91 -22.67
C ARG A 296 -58.23 -19.12 -21.38
N PHE A 297 -59.21 -19.02 -20.48
CA PHE A 297 -59.05 -18.31 -19.22
C PHE A 297 -57.97 -18.92 -18.34
N TYR A 298 -58.05 -20.23 -18.03
CA TYR A 298 -57.06 -20.88 -17.17
C TYR A 298 -55.69 -20.93 -17.84
N SER A 299 -55.62 -21.22 -19.14
CA SER A 299 -54.34 -21.30 -19.84
C SER A 299 -53.64 -19.95 -19.92
N GLY A 300 -54.39 -18.85 -20.16
CA GLY A 300 -53.84 -17.50 -20.08
C GLY A 300 -53.39 -17.14 -18.66
N PHE A 301 -54.16 -17.52 -17.65
CA PHE A 301 -53.78 -17.28 -16.25
C PHE A 301 -52.49 -18.03 -15.85
N ILE A 302 -52.38 -19.30 -16.23
CA ILE A 302 -51.18 -20.09 -15.96
C ILE A 302 -49.98 -19.53 -16.73
N ALA A 303 -50.16 -19.13 -18.00
CA ALA A 303 -49.09 -18.54 -18.81
C ALA A 303 -48.50 -17.28 -18.17
N GLU A 304 -49.32 -16.34 -17.69
CA GLU A 304 -48.84 -15.13 -17.00
C GLU A 304 -48.04 -15.46 -15.73
N LEU A 305 -48.45 -16.48 -14.98
CA LEU A 305 -47.73 -16.93 -13.80
C LEU A 305 -46.39 -17.59 -14.15
N LEU A 306 -46.35 -18.39 -15.24
CA LEU A 306 -45.14 -19.10 -15.67
C LEU A 306 -44.13 -18.20 -16.39
N ALA A 307 -44.56 -17.08 -16.97
CA ALA A 307 -43.66 -16.08 -17.54
C ALA A 307 -42.76 -15.41 -16.49
N ILE A 308 -43.23 -15.29 -15.24
CA ILE A 308 -42.46 -14.67 -14.14
C ILE A 308 -41.10 -15.38 -13.93
N PRO A 309 -41.05 -16.71 -13.70
CA PRO A 309 -39.80 -17.49 -13.67
C PRO A 309 -38.84 -17.26 -14.85
N GLU A 310 -39.37 -17.06 -16.07
CA GLU A 310 -38.55 -16.93 -17.28
C GLU A 310 -37.76 -15.61 -17.33
N THR A 311 -38.33 -14.53 -16.77
CA THR A 311 -37.65 -13.23 -16.63
C THR A 311 -36.41 -13.27 -15.73
N ALA A 312 -36.23 -14.35 -14.95
CA ALA A 312 -35.10 -14.51 -14.03
C ALA A 312 -33.76 -14.76 -14.74
N THR A 313 -33.79 -15.20 -15.99
CA THR A 313 -32.59 -15.41 -16.81
C THR A 313 -31.80 -14.12 -17.05
N HIS A 314 -32.44 -12.95 -16.89
CA HIS A 314 -31.80 -11.64 -17.02
C HIS A 314 -30.96 -11.22 -15.81
N TYR A 315 -31.04 -11.91 -14.68
CA TYR A 315 -30.19 -11.60 -13.52
C TYR A 315 -28.74 -11.99 -13.81
N LYS A 316 -27.79 -11.11 -13.43
CA LYS A 316 -26.36 -11.41 -13.53
C LYS A 316 -26.00 -12.54 -12.57
N MET A 317 -25.75 -13.72 -13.11
CA MET A 317 -25.36 -14.90 -12.35
C MET A 317 -24.28 -15.70 -13.07
N SER A 318 -23.69 -16.68 -12.38
CA SER A 318 -22.74 -17.58 -13.01
C SER A 318 -23.42 -18.52 -14.01
N SER A 319 -22.73 -18.89 -15.09
CA SER A 319 -23.23 -19.81 -16.12
C SER A 319 -23.86 -21.10 -15.55
N LYS A 320 -23.29 -21.69 -14.49
CA LYS A 320 -23.86 -22.87 -13.83
C LYS A 320 -25.28 -22.62 -13.26
N MET A 321 -25.53 -21.45 -12.69
CA MET A 321 -26.84 -21.09 -12.15
C MET A 321 -27.82 -20.77 -13.28
N ALA A 322 -27.37 -20.10 -14.34
CA ALA A 322 -28.19 -19.84 -15.52
C ALA A 322 -28.70 -21.16 -16.13
N HIS A 323 -27.81 -22.14 -16.32
CA HIS A 323 -28.21 -23.48 -16.81
C HIS A 323 -29.18 -24.21 -15.88
N ASN A 324 -29.11 -24.00 -14.56
CA ASN A 324 -30.09 -24.58 -13.64
C ASN A 324 -31.48 -23.93 -13.81
N ILE A 325 -31.53 -22.62 -14.05
CA ILE A 325 -32.78 -21.92 -14.35
C ILE A 325 -33.34 -22.36 -15.70
N ASP A 326 -32.50 -22.54 -16.73
CA ASP A 326 -32.91 -23.06 -18.04
C ASP A 326 -33.52 -24.46 -17.90
N ALA A 327 -32.86 -25.34 -17.14
CA ALA A 327 -33.37 -26.68 -16.85
C ALA A 327 -34.71 -26.63 -16.10
N PHE A 328 -34.83 -25.74 -15.13
CA PHE A 328 -36.07 -25.53 -14.39
C PHE A 328 -37.21 -25.01 -15.28
N SER A 329 -36.94 -24.00 -16.13
CA SER A 329 -37.90 -23.45 -17.09
C SER A 329 -38.38 -24.53 -18.08
N ALA A 330 -37.46 -25.36 -18.58
CA ALA A 330 -37.81 -26.49 -19.45
C ALA A 330 -38.76 -27.48 -18.77
N ILE A 331 -38.55 -27.82 -17.50
CA ILE A 331 -39.44 -28.71 -16.74
C ILE A 331 -40.79 -28.07 -16.47
N ILE A 332 -40.84 -26.78 -16.13
CA ILE A 332 -42.10 -26.04 -15.94
C ILE A 332 -42.92 -26.06 -17.23
N ASN A 333 -42.29 -25.78 -18.36
CA ASN A 333 -42.98 -25.71 -19.65
C ASN A 333 -43.41 -27.10 -20.14
N LEU A 334 -42.61 -28.14 -19.88
CA LEU A 334 -43.01 -29.53 -20.09
C LEU A 334 -44.25 -29.90 -19.26
N LYS A 335 -44.26 -29.50 -17.98
CA LYS A 335 -45.38 -29.73 -17.06
C LYS A 335 -46.65 -29.04 -17.55
N GLU A 336 -46.57 -27.82 -18.07
CA GLU A 336 -47.73 -27.12 -18.64
C GLU A 336 -48.21 -27.77 -19.94
N ALA A 337 -47.31 -28.19 -20.83
CA ALA A 337 -47.69 -28.90 -22.06
C ALA A 337 -48.46 -30.19 -21.75
N LEU A 338 -48.00 -31.00 -20.79
CA LEU A 338 -48.72 -32.18 -20.29
C LEU A 338 -50.05 -31.80 -19.63
N GLY A 339 -50.10 -30.69 -18.90
CA GLY A 339 -51.34 -30.19 -18.30
C GLY A 339 -52.39 -29.75 -19.33
N LEU A 340 -51.97 -29.24 -20.48
CA LEU A 340 -52.83 -28.89 -21.62
C LEU A 340 -53.27 -30.14 -22.37
N GLU A 341 -52.35 -31.06 -22.61
CA GLU A 341 -52.60 -32.36 -23.23
C GLU A 341 -53.64 -33.15 -22.41
N ARG A 342 -53.49 -33.18 -21.09
CA ARG A 342 -54.45 -33.80 -20.17
C ARG A 342 -55.86 -33.24 -20.38
N ALA A 343 -56.00 -31.92 -20.42
CA ALA A 343 -57.31 -31.28 -20.56
C ALA A 343 -57.96 -31.57 -21.93
N LEU A 344 -57.18 -31.56 -23.01
CA LEU A 344 -57.68 -31.92 -24.35
C LEU A 344 -57.99 -33.41 -24.47
N GLY A 345 -57.15 -34.28 -23.91
CA GLY A 345 -57.40 -35.72 -23.95
C GLY A 345 -58.63 -36.13 -23.16
N VAL A 346 -58.89 -35.53 -21.97
CA VAL A 346 -60.16 -35.76 -21.27
C VAL A 346 -61.33 -35.36 -22.17
N LEU A 347 -61.26 -34.19 -22.82
CA LEU A 347 -62.31 -33.76 -23.74
C LEU A 347 -62.52 -34.77 -24.88
N ALA A 348 -61.43 -35.32 -25.44
CA ALA A 348 -61.48 -36.35 -26.47
C ALA A 348 -62.21 -37.61 -26.01
N PHE A 349 -61.86 -38.12 -24.83
CA PHE A 349 -62.46 -39.33 -24.26
C PHE A 349 -63.94 -39.15 -23.90
N GLU A 350 -64.30 -37.99 -23.32
CA GLU A 350 -65.68 -37.72 -22.91
C GLU A 350 -66.61 -37.38 -24.11
N GLN A 351 -66.09 -36.70 -25.14
CA GLN A 351 -66.87 -36.33 -26.33
C GLN A 351 -66.79 -37.38 -27.45
N GLY A 352 -65.93 -38.40 -27.30
CA GLY A 352 -65.66 -39.41 -28.30
C GLY A 352 -64.87 -38.93 -29.53
N HIS A 353 -64.52 -37.65 -29.61
CA HIS A 353 -63.74 -37.06 -30.69
C HIS A 353 -63.14 -35.71 -30.28
N LEU A 354 -62.14 -35.24 -31.04
CA LEU A 354 -61.68 -33.86 -31.03
C LEU A 354 -62.04 -33.17 -32.35
N SER A 355 -62.39 -31.89 -32.29
CA SER A 355 -62.47 -31.07 -33.51
C SER A 355 -61.12 -31.02 -34.23
N LYS A 356 -61.12 -30.76 -35.54
CA LYS A 356 -59.87 -30.65 -36.33
C LYS A 356 -58.86 -29.66 -35.73
N LYS A 357 -59.35 -28.56 -35.14
CA LYS A 357 -58.51 -27.58 -34.46
C LYS A 357 -57.91 -28.16 -33.17
N GLN A 358 -58.74 -28.76 -32.32
CA GLN A 358 -58.27 -29.37 -31.06
C GLN A 358 -57.30 -30.52 -31.31
N LEU A 359 -57.50 -31.34 -32.35
CA LEU A 359 -56.55 -32.39 -32.72
C LEU A 359 -55.21 -31.80 -33.19
N HIS A 360 -55.24 -30.72 -33.99
CA HIS A 360 -54.03 -30.01 -34.38
C HIS A 360 -53.28 -29.46 -33.15
N ASP A 361 -54.00 -28.81 -32.22
CA ASP A 361 -53.43 -28.29 -30.97
C ASP A 361 -52.86 -29.43 -30.11
N PHE A 362 -53.53 -30.58 -30.03
CA PHE A 362 -53.05 -31.78 -29.33
C PHE A 362 -51.71 -32.29 -29.91
N ILE A 363 -51.61 -32.43 -31.23
CA ILE A 363 -50.36 -32.87 -31.89
C ILE A 363 -49.22 -31.86 -31.66
N LEU A 364 -49.53 -30.55 -31.68
CA LEU A 364 -48.55 -29.51 -31.41
C LEU A 364 -47.99 -29.63 -29.98
N LEU A 365 -48.85 -29.94 -29.00
CA LEU A 365 -48.44 -30.15 -27.61
C LEU A 365 -47.49 -31.34 -27.47
N LEU A 366 -47.75 -32.47 -28.14
CA LEU A 366 -46.82 -33.61 -28.14
C LEU A 366 -45.44 -33.21 -28.70
N GLY A 367 -45.41 -32.42 -29.77
CA GLY A 367 -44.17 -31.86 -30.31
C GLY A 367 -43.44 -30.93 -29.34
N GLN A 368 -44.18 -30.07 -28.63
CA GLN A 368 -43.62 -29.17 -27.60
C GLN A 368 -43.00 -29.96 -26.44
N GLN A 369 -43.62 -31.04 -26.00
CA GLN A 369 -43.08 -31.88 -24.92
C GLN A 369 -41.73 -32.48 -25.28
N VAL A 370 -41.56 -32.99 -26.50
CA VAL A 370 -40.27 -33.50 -26.99
C VAL A 370 -39.20 -32.40 -26.93
N LYS A 371 -39.55 -31.19 -27.35
CA LYS A 371 -38.65 -30.04 -27.32
C LYS A 371 -38.24 -29.67 -25.89
N PHE A 372 -39.19 -29.52 -24.97
CA PHE A 372 -38.88 -29.18 -23.59
C PHE A 372 -38.05 -30.26 -22.88
N LYS A 373 -38.32 -31.54 -23.16
CA LYS A 373 -37.49 -32.65 -22.65
C LYS A 373 -36.05 -32.54 -23.17
N GLN A 374 -35.84 -32.20 -24.44
CA GLN A 374 -34.51 -31.98 -25.00
C GLN A 374 -33.81 -30.77 -24.38
N ASP A 375 -34.52 -29.65 -24.18
CA ASP A 375 -33.95 -28.45 -23.56
C ASP A 375 -33.50 -28.71 -22.12
N PHE A 376 -34.29 -29.45 -21.34
CA PHE A 376 -33.87 -29.93 -20.04
C PHE A 376 -32.61 -30.79 -20.12
N LEU A 377 -32.56 -31.76 -21.04
CA LEU A 377 -31.39 -32.64 -21.20
C LEU A 377 -30.13 -31.88 -21.67
N HIS A 378 -30.26 -30.74 -22.34
CA HIS A 378 -29.12 -29.90 -22.71
C HIS A 378 -28.64 -29.03 -21.54
N ALA A 379 -29.57 -28.48 -20.75
CA ALA A 379 -29.25 -27.60 -19.63
C ALA A 379 -28.80 -28.36 -18.36
N ALA A 380 -29.33 -29.56 -18.13
CA ALA A 380 -29.09 -30.34 -16.92
C ALA A 380 -27.70 -31.01 -16.89
N THR A 381 -27.07 -31.04 -15.71
CA THR A 381 -25.83 -31.82 -15.49
C THR A 381 -26.12 -33.32 -15.56
N PRO A 382 -25.10 -34.18 -15.80
CA PRO A 382 -25.31 -35.64 -15.87
C PRO A 382 -26.06 -36.23 -14.66
N GLN A 383 -25.77 -35.74 -13.45
CA GLN A 383 -26.46 -36.13 -12.22
C GLN A 383 -27.92 -35.69 -12.19
N LYS A 384 -28.26 -34.54 -12.79
CA LYS A 384 -29.64 -34.05 -12.86
C LYS A 384 -30.46 -34.72 -13.94
N LYS A 385 -29.81 -35.19 -15.01
CA LYS A 385 -30.48 -35.98 -16.06
C LYS A 385 -31.11 -37.26 -15.51
N SER A 386 -30.47 -37.90 -14.53
CA SER A 386 -31.04 -39.09 -13.87
C SER A 386 -32.22 -38.78 -12.96
N TRP A 387 -32.51 -37.51 -12.64
CA TRP A 387 -33.71 -37.13 -11.90
C TRP A 387 -34.96 -37.10 -12.78
N LEU A 388 -34.80 -37.08 -14.11
CA LEU A 388 -35.91 -37.29 -15.06
C LEU A 388 -36.16 -38.78 -15.23
N ALA A 389 -36.49 -39.46 -14.13
CA ALA A 389 -36.99 -40.83 -14.13
C ALA A 389 -38.47 -40.75 -13.77
N LEU A 390 -39.31 -40.84 -14.81
CA LEU A 390 -40.77 -40.86 -14.64
C LEU A 390 -41.18 -42.32 -14.39
N ASP A 391 -41.72 -42.63 -13.22
CA ASP A 391 -42.14 -43.98 -12.82
C ASP A 391 -43.59 -44.28 -13.30
N CYS A 392 -44.31 -43.28 -13.82
CA CYS A 392 -45.64 -43.46 -14.39
C CYS A 392 -45.63 -44.27 -15.70
N ASP A 393 -46.74 -44.98 -15.99
CA ASP A 393 -46.89 -45.87 -17.15
C ASP A 393 -46.89 -45.11 -18.50
N GLN A 394 -45.70 -44.92 -19.05
CA GLN A 394 -45.49 -44.21 -20.32
C GLN A 394 -46.02 -44.98 -21.52
N ASP A 395 -45.95 -46.30 -21.50
CA ASP A 395 -46.43 -47.16 -22.59
C ASP A 395 -47.95 -47.02 -22.73
N LYS A 396 -48.67 -47.03 -21.60
CA LYS A 396 -50.11 -46.79 -21.58
C LYS A 396 -50.47 -45.37 -22.03
N THR A 397 -49.69 -44.37 -21.61
CA THR A 397 -49.91 -42.98 -22.02
C THR A 397 -49.84 -42.88 -23.55
N HIS A 398 -48.78 -43.44 -24.13
CA HIS A 398 -48.57 -43.44 -25.56
C HIS A 398 -49.68 -44.19 -26.33
N SER A 399 -50.17 -45.31 -25.80
CA SER A 399 -51.29 -46.03 -26.42
C SER A 399 -52.59 -45.21 -26.45
N MET A 400 -52.86 -44.43 -25.39
CA MET A 400 -54.03 -43.56 -25.31
C MET A 400 -53.86 -42.31 -26.21
N GLU A 401 -52.65 -41.75 -26.32
CA GLU A 401 -52.33 -40.70 -27.30
C GLU A 401 -52.62 -41.15 -28.74
N GLN A 402 -52.23 -42.39 -29.09
CA GLN A 402 -52.49 -42.98 -30.41
C GLN A 402 -53.99 -43.18 -30.65
N GLU A 403 -54.76 -43.55 -29.64
CA GLU A 403 -56.21 -43.68 -29.73
C GLU A 403 -56.89 -42.34 -30.04
N ILE A 404 -56.49 -41.26 -29.36
CA ILE A 404 -56.98 -39.90 -29.64
C ILE A 404 -56.65 -39.50 -31.09
N TYR A 405 -55.42 -39.78 -31.54
CA TYR A 405 -55.01 -39.48 -32.91
C TYR A 405 -55.86 -40.21 -33.96
N LEU A 406 -56.15 -41.50 -33.74
CA LEU A 406 -56.90 -42.35 -34.66
C LEU A 406 -58.44 -42.17 -34.56
N SER A 407 -58.95 -41.55 -33.50
CA SER A 407 -60.40 -41.34 -33.29
C SER A 407 -61.06 -40.50 -34.41
N ASN A 408 -60.29 -39.63 -35.06
CA ASN A 408 -60.78 -38.80 -36.17
C ASN A 408 -60.96 -39.58 -37.50
N GLU A 409 -60.62 -40.88 -37.53
CA GLU A 409 -60.80 -41.81 -38.66
C GLU A 409 -61.98 -42.79 -38.45
N ASN A 410 -63.00 -42.42 -37.68
CA ASN A 410 -64.20 -43.24 -37.36
C ASN A 410 -63.93 -44.48 -36.48
N LYS A 411 -62.87 -44.49 -35.64
CA LYS A 411 -62.69 -45.52 -34.60
C LYS A 411 -63.32 -45.07 -33.28
N LEU A 412 -64.05 -45.99 -32.63
CA LEU A 412 -64.62 -45.79 -31.30
C LEU A 412 -63.49 -45.65 -30.27
N ILE A 413 -63.58 -44.59 -29.46
CA ILE A 413 -62.79 -44.44 -28.25
C ILE A 413 -63.35 -45.38 -27.19
N THR A 414 -62.47 -46.18 -26.59
CA THR A 414 -62.78 -47.29 -25.67
C THR A 414 -62.32 -47.05 -24.25
N ASN A 415 -61.28 -46.22 -24.06
CA ASN A 415 -60.78 -45.86 -22.74
C ASN A 415 -61.57 -44.71 -22.10
N ASP A 416 -61.46 -44.59 -20.77
CA ASP A 416 -62.18 -43.60 -19.95
C ASP A 416 -61.34 -42.34 -19.72
N GLY A 417 -61.96 -41.17 -19.79
CA GLY A 417 -61.33 -39.87 -19.54
C GLY A 417 -60.77 -39.75 -18.11
N GLN A 418 -61.36 -40.45 -17.13
CA GLN A 418 -60.81 -40.54 -15.78
C GLN A 418 -59.41 -41.19 -15.77
N GLN A 419 -59.25 -42.30 -16.49
CA GLN A 419 -57.99 -43.04 -16.51
C GLN A 419 -56.88 -42.22 -17.18
N TRP A 420 -57.22 -41.52 -18.27
CA TRP A 420 -56.34 -40.54 -18.90
C TRP A 420 -55.91 -39.44 -17.93
N PHE A 421 -56.88 -38.88 -17.20
CA PHE A 421 -56.65 -37.82 -16.23
C PHE A 421 -55.69 -38.27 -15.14
N GLU A 422 -55.90 -39.44 -14.54
CA GLU A 422 -55.05 -39.99 -13.48
C GLU A 422 -53.62 -40.26 -13.98
N LEU A 423 -53.47 -40.79 -15.18
CA LEU A 423 -52.18 -41.14 -15.77
C LEU A 423 -51.30 -39.91 -16.03
N LEU A 424 -51.85 -38.87 -16.65
CA LEU A 424 -51.09 -37.62 -16.85
C LEU A 424 -50.93 -36.82 -15.55
N THR A 425 -51.85 -36.96 -14.59
CA THR A 425 -51.67 -36.36 -13.25
C THR A 425 -50.44 -36.94 -12.55
N CYS A 426 -50.22 -38.25 -12.62
CA CYS A 426 -49.02 -38.90 -12.12
C CYS A 426 -47.75 -38.26 -12.70
N GLN A 427 -47.66 -38.12 -14.04
CA GLN A 427 -46.48 -37.54 -14.68
C GLN A 427 -46.26 -36.07 -14.30
N ILE A 428 -47.34 -35.28 -14.21
CA ILE A 428 -47.30 -33.87 -13.80
C ILE A 428 -46.81 -33.74 -12.34
N ASP A 429 -47.20 -34.65 -11.46
CA ASP A 429 -46.75 -34.69 -10.06
C ASP A 429 -45.26 -35.01 -9.93
N GLU A 430 -44.74 -35.94 -10.75
CA GLU A 430 -43.30 -36.22 -10.81
C GLU A 430 -42.50 -35.03 -11.33
N LEU A 431 -42.98 -34.35 -12.38
CA LEU A 431 -42.34 -33.13 -12.88
C LEU A 431 -42.40 -31.98 -11.87
N LYS A 432 -43.48 -31.87 -11.10
CA LYS A 432 -43.58 -30.94 -9.97
C LYS A 432 -42.52 -31.26 -8.90
N ALA A 433 -42.36 -32.53 -8.53
CA ALA A 433 -41.33 -32.95 -7.57
C ALA A 433 -39.92 -32.63 -8.11
N LEU A 434 -39.64 -32.93 -9.38
CA LEU A 434 -38.38 -32.60 -10.05
C LEU A 434 -38.11 -31.09 -10.06
N SER A 435 -39.12 -30.27 -10.38
CA SER A 435 -38.98 -28.81 -10.35
C SER A 435 -38.63 -28.29 -8.95
N GLY A 436 -39.18 -28.90 -7.90
CA GLY A 436 -38.81 -28.60 -6.51
C GLY A 436 -37.35 -28.95 -6.20
N LEU A 437 -36.89 -30.14 -6.60
CA LEU A 437 -35.50 -30.57 -6.42
C LEU A 437 -34.49 -29.66 -7.14
N LEU A 438 -34.80 -29.24 -8.37
CA LEU A 438 -33.97 -28.30 -9.12
C LEU A 438 -33.85 -26.94 -8.40
N MET A 439 -34.94 -26.52 -7.76
CA MET A 439 -35.03 -25.26 -7.03
C MET A 439 -34.27 -25.28 -5.71
N ASP A 440 -34.38 -26.38 -4.96
CA ASP A 440 -33.64 -26.58 -3.71
C ASP A 440 -32.13 -26.66 -3.97
N ASP A 441 -31.69 -27.33 -5.05
CA ASP A 441 -30.28 -27.35 -5.47
C ASP A 441 -29.77 -25.95 -5.84
N LEU A 442 -30.60 -25.14 -6.49
CA LEU A 442 -30.26 -23.75 -6.83
C LEU A 442 -30.09 -22.89 -5.57
N ASP A 443 -30.95 -23.05 -4.57
CA ASP A 443 -30.83 -22.40 -3.26
C ASP A 443 -29.55 -22.81 -2.52
N VAL A 444 -29.21 -24.11 -2.50
CA VAL A 444 -27.97 -24.60 -1.87
C VAL A 444 -26.75 -24.02 -2.57
N GLN A 445 -26.74 -23.95 -3.90
CA GLN A 445 -25.63 -23.39 -4.66
C GLN A 445 -25.48 -21.88 -4.44
N ALA A 446 -26.58 -21.14 -4.45
CA ALA A 446 -26.59 -19.71 -4.23
C ALA A 446 -26.14 -19.35 -2.81
N SER A 447 -26.67 -20.03 -1.79
CA SER A 447 -26.29 -19.82 -0.38
C SER A 447 -24.82 -20.15 -0.13
N THR A 448 -24.30 -21.26 -0.68
CA THR A 448 -22.89 -21.63 -0.58
C THR A 448 -21.98 -20.56 -1.18
N LYS A 449 -22.34 -19.99 -2.33
CA LYS A 449 -21.59 -18.88 -2.94
C LYS A 449 -21.64 -17.61 -2.10
N ILE A 450 -22.78 -17.26 -1.54
CA ILE A 450 -22.90 -16.11 -0.62
C ILE A 450 -21.97 -16.28 0.58
N HIS A 451 -21.94 -17.46 1.18
CA HIS A 451 -21.01 -17.75 2.27
C HIS A 451 -19.56 -17.60 1.81
N HIS A 452 -19.20 -18.11 0.63
CA HIS A 452 -17.87 -17.93 0.05
C HIS A 452 -17.46 -16.46 -0.08
N TYR A 453 -18.31 -15.59 -0.65
CA TYR A 453 -17.99 -14.16 -0.76
C TYR A 453 -17.89 -13.46 0.61
N LYS A 454 -18.73 -13.85 1.58
CA LYS A 454 -18.63 -13.33 2.97
C LYS A 454 -17.29 -13.71 3.61
N TYR A 455 -16.87 -14.97 3.49
CA TYR A 455 -15.58 -15.42 4.02
C TYR A 455 -14.40 -14.76 3.30
N GLN A 456 -14.49 -14.57 1.98
CA GLN A 456 -13.49 -13.85 1.21
C GLN A 456 -13.33 -12.41 1.69
N LEU A 457 -14.44 -11.70 1.96
CA LEU A 457 -14.43 -10.36 2.54
C LEU A 457 -13.73 -10.34 3.90
N TYR A 458 -14.12 -11.21 4.83
CA TYR A 458 -13.50 -11.29 6.16
C TYR A 458 -12.00 -11.61 6.07
N PHE A 459 -11.62 -12.54 5.18
CA PHE A 459 -10.22 -12.90 4.95
C PHE A 459 -9.41 -11.69 4.46
N ILE A 460 -9.91 -10.96 3.46
CA ILE A 460 -9.24 -9.76 2.93
C ILE A 460 -9.08 -8.69 4.03
N ILE A 461 -10.12 -8.44 4.83
CA ILE A 461 -10.06 -7.46 5.94
C ILE A 461 -9.00 -7.87 6.97
N ILE A 462 -8.95 -9.15 7.35
CA ILE A 462 -7.96 -9.66 8.31
C ILE A 462 -6.54 -9.47 7.76
N VAL A 463 -6.28 -9.92 6.52
CA VAL A 463 -4.96 -9.81 5.88
C VAL A 463 -4.52 -8.34 5.77
N LEU A 464 -5.41 -7.45 5.32
CA LEU A 464 -5.14 -6.01 5.24
C LEU A 464 -4.80 -5.41 6.61
N SER A 465 -5.57 -5.77 7.64
CA SER A 465 -5.35 -5.30 9.00
C SER A 465 -4.03 -5.80 9.57
N SER A 466 -3.67 -7.07 9.35
CA SER A 466 -2.38 -7.64 9.76
C SER A 466 -1.19 -6.96 9.09
N ILE A 467 -1.28 -6.70 7.79
CA ILE A 467 -0.24 -5.97 7.04
C ILE A 467 -0.10 -4.54 7.56
N LEU A 468 -1.21 -3.85 7.83
CA LEU A 468 -1.19 -2.51 8.40
C LEU A 468 -0.53 -2.47 9.79
N VAL A 469 -0.88 -3.41 10.66
CA VAL A 469 -0.27 -3.50 12.01
C VAL A 469 1.22 -3.82 11.91
N LEU A 470 1.62 -4.77 11.06
CA LEU A 470 3.02 -5.14 10.87
C LEU A 470 3.85 -3.96 10.32
N THR A 471 3.31 -3.21 9.35
CA THR A 471 4.01 -2.07 8.74
C THR A 471 4.17 -0.91 9.72
N LEU A 472 3.15 -0.60 10.53
CA LEU A 472 3.25 0.38 11.61
C LEU A 472 4.26 -0.04 12.68
N PHE A 473 4.28 -1.34 13.03
CA PHE A 473 5.25 -1.89 13.97
C PHE A 473 6.69 -1.81 13.45
N LEU A 474 6.94 -2.20 12.19
CA LEU A 474 8.24 -2.08 11.54
C LEU A 474 8.70 -0.62 11.45
N PHE A 475 7.80 0.29 11.10
CA PHE A 475 8.10 1.72 11.09
C PHE A 475 8.50 2.23 12.48
N TRP A 476 7.78 1.83 13.53
CA TRP A 476 8.12 2.15 14.91
C TRP A 476 9.50 1.59 15.32
N LEU A 477 9.79 0.35 14.96
CA LEU A 477 11.11 -0.28 15.20
C LEU A 477 12.23 0.47 14.49
N LEU A 478 12.10 0.75 13.19
CA LEU A 478 13.13 1.47 12.42
C LEU A 478 13.35 2.89 12.95
N ARG A 479 12.28 3.57 13.36
CA ARG A 479 12.38 4.89 14.00
C ARG A 479 13.17 4.84 15.30
N ARG A 480 12.96 3.81 16.12
CA ARG A 480 13.67 3.65 17.40
C ARG A 480 15.11 3.18 17.21
N SER A 481 15.34 2.26 16.29
CA SER A 481 16.65 1.62 16.07
C SER A 481 17.63 2.46 15.26
N ILE A 482 17.14 3.31 14.35
CA ILE A 482 18.00 4.03 13.39
C ILE A 482 17.88 5.54 13.55
N ILE A 483 16.66 6.07 13.46
CA ILE A 483 16.45 7.53 13.40
C ILE A 483 16.86 8.22 14.70
N PHE A 484 16.50 7.65 15.86
CA PHE A 484 16.80 8.27 17.15
C PHE A 484 18.31 8.30 17.47
N PRO A 485 19.07 7.19 17.36
CA PRO A 485 20.51 7.21 17.58
C PRO A 485 21.26 8.16 16.63
N ILE A 486 20.91 8.16 15.33
CA ILE A 486 21.53 9.07 14.34
C ILE A 486 21.32 10.53 14.73
N ARG A 487 20.09 10.91 15.12
CA ARG A 487 19.82 12.30 15.55
C ARG A 487 20.59 12.67 16.81
N HIS A 488 20.66 11.77 17.79
CA HIS A 488 21.41 12.01 19.02
C HIS A 488 22.91 12.19 18.72
N LEU A 489 23.49 11.30 17.91
CA LEU A 489 24.88 11.40 17.46
C LEU A 489 25.14 12.69 16.67
N THR A 490 24.23 13.08 15.78
CA THR A 490 24.37 14.32 15.00
C THR A 490 24.43 15.55 15.90
N HIS A 491 23.57 15.63 16.94
CA HIS A 491 23.63 16.71 17.92
C HIS A 491 24.92 16.66 18.75
N ALA A 492 25.36 15.46 19.15
CA ALA A 492 26.58 15.28 19.92
C ALA A 492 27.84 15.71 19.16
N ILE A 493 27.94 15.34 17.87
CA ILE A 493 29.05 15.76 16.98
C ILE A 493 29.02 17.27 16.74
N HIS A 494 27.83 17.83 16.48
CA HIS A 494 27.68 19.27 16.29
C HIS A 494 28.18 20.04 17.52
N ASP A 495 27.74 19.66 18.73
CA ASP A 495 28.21 20.30 19.97
C ASP A 495 29.72 20.11 20.18
N LEU A 496 30.26 18.93 19.87
CA LEU A 496 31.69 18.66 19.97
C LEU A 496 32.52 19.56 19.03
N ALA A 497 32.02 19.85 17.82
CA ALA A 497 32.67 20.72 16.85
C ALA A 497 32.78 22.18 17.36
N PHE A 498 31.81 22.66 18.13
CA PHE A 498 31.88 23.95 18.83
C PHE A 498 32.67 23.89 20.15
N GLY A 499 33.42 22.80 20.39
CA GLY A 499 34.25 22.62 21.58
C GLY A 499 33.49 22.14 22.83
N ASN A 500 32.18 21.91 22.75
CA ASN A 500 31.38 21.47 23.89
C ASN A 500 31.46 19.95 24.07
N LYS A 501 32.26 19.50 25.04
CA LYS A 501 32.54 18.08 25.31
C LYS A 501 31.61 17.46 26.36
N LYS A 502 30.48 18.10 26.68
CA LYS A 502 29.56 17.67 27.77
C LYS A 502 28.71 16.46 27.42
N ILE A 503 28.38 16.27 26.14
CA ILE A 503 27.48 15.19 25.72
C ILE A 503 28.22 13.86 25.78
N GLN A 504 27.82 13.01 26.72
CA GLN A 504 28.30 11.65 26.87
C GLN A 504 27.24 10.67 26.39
N ILE A 505 27.68 9.70 25.60
CA ILE A 505 26.83 8.64 25.07
C ILE A 505 27.16 7.36 25.83
N ASN A 506 26.25 6.97 26.74
CA ASN A 506 26.43 5.82 27.65
C ASN A 506 25.60 4.59 27.26
N GLU A 507 24.76 4.72 26.24
CA GLU A 507 23.92 3.61 25.77
C GLU A 507 24.81 2.56 25.09
N LYS A 508 24.69 1.31 25.50
CA LYS A 508 25.28 0.17 24.78
C LYS A 508 24.45 -0.05 23.52
N TYR A 509 24.86 0.56 22.42
CA TYR A 509 24.27 0.31 21.11
C TYR A 509 24.72 -1.06 20.58
N ALA A 510 24.02 -1.56 19.57
CA ALA A 510 24.33 -2.83 18.91
C ALA A 510 25.75 -2.83 18.32
N HIS A 511 26.31 -4.01 18.06
CA HIS A 511 27.60 -4.15 17.38
C HIS A 511 27.42 -3.98 15.86
N ASP A 512 26.84 -2.85 15.47
CA ASP A 512 26.60 -2.43 14.09
C ASP A 512 27.36 -1.13 13.80
N GLU A 513 27.22 -0.61 12.59
CA GLU A 513 27.91 0.59 12.13
C GLU A 513 27.53 1.82 12.98
N LEU A 514 26.31 1.87 13.52
CA LEU A 514 25.88 2.95 14.43
C LEU A 514 26.58 2.84 15.77
N GLY A 515 26.71 1.63 16.33
CA GLY A 515 27.49 1.37 17.53
C GLY A 515 28.96 1.77 17.38
N GLU A 516 29.59 1.42 16.27
CA GLU A 516 30.99 1.77 15.98
C GLU A 516 31.17 3.30 15.86
N LEU A 517 30.24 4.00 15.23
CA LEU A 517 30.24 5.46 15.15
C LEU A 517 30.11 6.12 16.53
N LEU A 518 29.23 5.59 17.38
CA LEU A 518 29.02 6.10 18.74
C LEU A 518 30.25 5.87 19.62
N GLU A 519 30.89 4.70 19.51
CA GLU A 519 32.16 4.42 20.18
C GLU A 519 33.28 5.34 19.68
N SER A 520 33.36 5.54 18.36
CA SER A 520 34.34 6.44 17.75
C SER A 520 34.16 7.88 18.21
N TYR A 521 32.93 8.37 18.31
CA TYR A 521 32.61 9.67 18.91
C TYR A 521 33.08 9.75 20.37
N GLU A 522 32.77 8.74 21.19
CA GLU A 522 33.18 8.70 22.59
C GLU A 522 34.71 8.72 22.74
N LYS A 523 35.41 7.96 21.91
CA LYS A 523 36.88 7.94 21.87
C LYS A 523 37.45 9.29 21.44
N CYS A 524 36.86 9.94 20.45
CA CYS A 524 37.25 11.27 19.97
C CYS A 524 37.11 12.32 21.09
N ARG A 525 35.92 12.42 21.69
CA ARG A 525 35.67 13.37 22.79
C ARG A 525 36.61 13.13 23.98
N ARG A 526 36.88 11.87 24.36
CA ARG A 526 37.86 11.56 25.44
C ARG A 526 39.27 12.01 25.08
N ARG A 527 39.73 11.81 23.85
CA ARG A 527 41.05 12.27 23.39
C ARG A 527 41.13 13.81 23.40
N LEU A 528 40.08 14.50 22.98
CA LEU A 528 40.02 15.96 23.03
C LEU A 528 39.99 16.52 24.46
N LEU A 529 39.35 15.82 25.40
CA LEU A 529 39.41 16.17 26.84
C LEU A 529 40.82 15.93 27.40
N GLN A 530 41.44 14.80 27.06
CA GLN A 530 42.81 14.49 27.49
C GLN A 530 43.82 15.52 26.98
N ALA A 531 43.70 15.95 25.72
CA ALA A 531 44.56 16.98 25.14
C ALA A 531 44.40 18.34 25.86
N GLU A 532 43.18 18.74 26.19
CA GLU A 532 42.90 19.98 26.92
C GLU A 532 43.45 19.95 28.36
N ILE A 533 43.29 18.82 29.05
CA ILE A 533 43.85 18.61 30.39
C ILE A 533 45.38 18.67 30.32
N SER A 534 45.99 17.98 29.36
CA SER A 534 47.46 17.98 29.19
C SER A 534 47.98 19.40 28.93
N SER A 535 47.36 20.12 27.99
CA SER A 535 47.69 21.51 27.68
C SER A 535 47.61 22.40 28.92
N THR A 536 46.53 22.29 29.70
CA THR A 536 46.35 23.05 30.95
C THR A 536 47.45 22.75 31.98
N ILE A 537 47.84 21.48 32.11
CA ILE A 537 48.93 21.05 33.00
C ILE A 537 50.27 21.65 32.52
N ASP A 538 50.54 21.60 31.22
CA ASP A 538 51.77 22.13 30.64
C ASP A 538 51.88 23.64 30.83
N PHE A 539 50.79 24.39 30.61
CA PHE A 539 50.73 25.83 30.90
C PHE A 539 50.96 26.13 32.38
N SER A 540 50.36 25.34 33.27
CA SER A 540 50.55 25.51 34.72
C SER A 540 52.01 25.26 35.12
N ARG A 541 52.63 24.22 34.55
CA ARG A 541 54.05 23.90 34.78
C ARG A 541 54.97 25.01 34.30
N LEU A 542 54.71 25.55 33.11
CA LEU A 542 55.48 26.67 32.56
C LEU A 542 55.36 27.91 33.46
N GLY A 543 54.17 28.20 33.99
CA GLY A 543 53.96 29.29 34.95
C GLY A 543 54.84 29.15 36.20
N VAL A 544 54.87 27.96 36.79
CA VAL A 544 55.71 27.66 37.97
C VAL A 544 57.21 27.81 37.65
N GLU A 545 57.65 27.34 36.47
CA GLU A 545 59.05 27.45 36.06
C GLU A 545 59.48 28.91 35.81
N LEU A 546 58.60 29.72 35.23
CA LEU A 546 58.82 31.15 35.04
C LEU A 546 58.92 31.90 36.39
N GLU A 547 58.05 31.60 37.34
CA GLU A 547 58.12 32.18 38.70
C GLU A 547 59.42 31.81 39.41
N TYR A 548 59.82 30.54 39.31
CA TYR A 548 61.09 30.06 39.85
C TYR A 548 62.29 30.79 39.23
N ASN A 549 62.34 30.88 37.90
CA ASN A 549 63.42 31.55 37.19
C ASN A 549 63.48 33.06 37.48
N THR A 550 62.32 33.71 37.61
CA THR A 550 62.22 35.13 37.98
C THR A 550 62.77 35.36 39.39
N SER A 551 62.35 34.52 40.35
CA SER A 551 62.86 34.58 41.72
C SER A 551 64.38 34.38 41.78
N LYS A 552 64.91 33.44 40.99
CA LYS A 552 66.35 33.17 40.90
C LYS A 552 67.12 34.36 40.28
N LYS A 553 66.55 35.01 39.25
CA LYS A 553 67.11 36.20 38.64
C LYS A 553 67.17 37.37 39.63
N GLU A 554 66.07 37.65 40.34
CA GLU A 554 66.02 38.69 41.37
C GLU A 554 67.04 38.44 42.48
N TYR A 555 67.20 37.17 42.91
CA TYR A 555 68.22 36.78 43.87
C TYR A 555 69.64 37.09 43.37
N TYR A 556 69.98 36.72 42.13
CA TYR A 556 71.31 37.02 41.57
C TYR A 556 71.52 38.50 41.28
N GLU A 557 70.49 39.24 40.85
CA GLU A 557 70.57 40.69 40.68
C GLU A 557 70.89 41.36 42.02
N LYS A 558 70.24 40.93 43.11
CA LYS A 558 70.51 41.41 44.47
C LYS A 558 71.97 41.14 44.87
N LEU A 559 72.47 39.92 44.65
CA LEU A 559 73.88 39.56 44.90
C LEU A 559 74.87 40.38 44.07
N SER A 560 74.58 40.65 42.79
CA SER A 560 75.45 41.46 41.93
C SER A 560 75.48 42.95 42.29
N SER A 561 74.43 43.43 42.96
CA SER A 561 74.27 44.82 43.37
C SER A 561 75.00 45.17 44.67
N ILE A 562 75.55 44.16 45.35
CA ILE A 562 76.24 44.28 46.65
C ILE A 562 77.67 43.74 46.47
N ASP A 563 78.66 44.49 46.94
CA ASP A 563 80.05 44.04 46.98
C ASP A 563 80.18 42.91 48.02
N PRO A 564 80.64 41.70 47.63
CA PRO A 564 80.63 40.54 48.51
C PRO A 564 81.64 40.62 49.67
N LEU A 565 82.64 41.51 49.60
CA LEU A 565 83.66 41.67 50.65
C LEU A 565 83.29 42.76 51.66
N THR A 566 82.56 43.78 51.24
CA THR A 566 82.26 44.96 52.08
C THR A 566 80.79 45.11 52.43
N GLY A 567 79.87 44.42 51.75
CA GLY A 567 78.43 44.58 51.91
C GLY A 567 77.89 45.92 51.39
N ALA A 568 78.74 46.76 50.80
CA ALA A 568 78.35 48.04 50.22
C ALA A 568 77.72 47.86 48.83
N PHE A 569 76.83 48.76 48.42
CA PHE A 569 76.29 48.71 47.05
C PHE A 569 77.41 48.89 46.02
N ASN A 570 77.36 48.08 44.96
CA ASN A 570 78.18 48.27 43.76
C ASN A 570 78.07 49.72 43.27
N ARG A 571 79.20 50.34 42.89
CA ARG A 571 79.31 51.75 42.45
C ARG A 571 78.27 52.16 41.40
N ARG A 572 77.91 51.28 40.45
CA ARG A 572 76.84 51.54 39.46
C ARG A 572 75.46 51.62 40.11
N LYS A 573 75.15 50.74 41.07
CA LYS A 573 73.86 50.75 41.79
C LYS A 573 73.77 51.93 42.75
N LEU A 574 74.88 52.25 43.43
CA LEU A 574 75.00 53.44 44.28
C LEU A 574 74.75 54.72 43.47
N ASN A 575 75.39 54.88 42.31
CA ASN A 575 75.19 56.02 41.43
C ASN A 575 73.75 56.09 40.91
N ALA A 576 73.15 54.96 40.49
CA ALA A 576 71.77 54.93 40.01
C ALA A 576 70.76 55.32 41.11
N LEU A 577 70.96 54.88 42.35
CA LEU A 577 70.13 55.28 43.48
C LEU A 577 70.35 56.74 43.87
N ALA A 578 71.59 57.23 43.79
CA ALA A 578 71.91 58.63 43.99
C ALA A 578 71.23 59.51 42.92
N ASP A 579 71.24 59.12 41.64
CA ASP A 579 70.57 59.84 40.55
C ASP A 579 69.05 59.88 40.73
N ILE A 580 68.44 58.77 41.21
CA ILE A 580 67.01 58.72 41.55
C ILE A 580 66.70 59.70 42.68
N GLU A 581 67.51 59.74 43.73
CA GLU A 581 67.26 60.62 44.87
C GLU A 581 67.54 62.10 44.52
N ILE A 582 68.57 62.37 43.71
CA ILE A 582 68.85 63.70 43.13
C ILE A 582 67.66 64.16 42.28
N SER A 583 67.12 63.29 41.41
CA SER A 583 65.97 63.64 40.58
C SER A 583 64.68 63.82 41.39
N ARG A 584 64.52 63.09 42.50
CA ARG A 584 63.41 63.24 43.45
C ARG A 584 63.49 64.55 44.25
N LEU A 585 64.68 65.03 44.57
CA LEU A 585 64.92 66.32 45.25
C LEU A 585 64.87 67.53 44.31
N SER A 586 64.95 67.30 42.99
CA SER A 586 64.84 68.34 41.95
C SER A 586 63.43 68.56 41.38
N ARG A 587 62.43 67.85 41.91
CA ARG A 587 60.98 68.05 41.71
C ARG A 587 60.39 68.65 42.97
#